data_AF-A0A1U7IFB1-F1
#
_entry.id   AF-A0A1U7IFB1-F1
#
_cell.length_a   1.000
_cell.length_b   1.000
_cell.length_c   1.000
_cell.angle_alpha   90.00
_cell.angle_beta   90.00
_cell.angle_gamma   90.00
#
_symmetry.space_group_name_H-M   'P 1'
#
loop_
_entity.id
_entity.type
_entity.pdbx_description
1 polymer ?
#
loop_
_entity_poly.entity_id
_entity_poly.type
_entity_poly.pdbx_seq_one_letter_code
_entity_poly.pdbx_strand_id
1 'polypeptide(L)'
;MGSYTAQILIGRPHPNHGGIYPTHSLFLSENSRPGWILTSWEDIKDKKIWIPTMEFMLEDGLLMIAFYLLKDPEITLLFSKFAKKIREREPLYNLVTLEELRALHQECQKITKYPKLIISVFEGSTILYQVKQLEKYQMEVEVCLPNYYRLYSMWSQEFYTGGQLPEF
;
A
#
# COMPACT_ATOMS: atom_id res chain seq x y z
N MET A 1 -2.10 4.45 -19.43
CA MET A 1 -3.16 4.54 -18.41
C MET A 1 -2.76 3.58 -17.29
N GLY A 2 -2.64 4.04 -16.05
CA GLY A 2 -2.30 3.15 -14.93
C GLY A 2 -3.54 2.39 -14.48
N SER A 3 -3.39 1.09 -14.22
CA SER A 3 -4.45 0.27 -13.64
C SER A 3 -4.28 0.24 -12.14
N TYR A 4 -5.35 0.48 -11.37
CA TYR A 4 -5.31 0.26 -9.94
C TYR A 4 -5.41 -1.24 -9.65
N THR A 5 -4.40 -1.77 -8.98
CA THR A 5 -4.20 -3.21 -8.77
C THR A 5 -4.21 -3.58 -7.30
N ALA A 6 -4.12 -2.59 -6.40
CA ALA A 6 -4.37 -2.78 -4.98
C ALA A 6 -4.92 -1.52 -4.31
N GLN A 7 -5.55 -1.72 -3.16
CA GLN A 7 -6.04 -0.67 -2.27
C GLN A 7 -5.73 -1.02 -0.82
N ILE A 8 -5.34 -0.02 -0.02
CA ILE A 8 -5.26 -0.12 1.43
C ILE A 8 -6.21 0.90 2.05
N LEU A 9 -7.18 0.46 2.84
CA LEU A 9 -7.95 1.32 3.73
C LEU A 9 -7.22 1.47 5.05
N ILE A 10 -7.16 2.70 5.56
CA ILE A 10 -6.37 3.05 6.74
C ILE A 10 -7.28 3.78 7.73
N GLY A 11 -7.32 3.29 8.97
CA GLY A 11 -8.27 3.81 9.95
C GLY A 11 -8.21 3.16 11.32
N ARG A 12 -9.31 3.30 12.05
CA ARG A 12 -9.47 2.71 13.39
C ARG A 12 -10.32 1.44 13.31
N PRO A 13 -10.05 0.42 14.14
CA PRO A 13 -10.94 -0.73 14.24
C PRO A 13 -12.33 -0.32 14.73
N HIS A 14 -13.36 -0.99 14.22
CA HIS A 14 -14.70 -0.89 14.79
C HIS A 14 -14.71 -1.61 16.15
N PRO A 15 -15.16 -0.99 17.26
CA PRO A 15 -14.99 -1.55 18.60
C PRO A 15 -15.72 -2.89 18.81
N ASN A 16 -16.81 -3.13 18.09
CA ASN A 16 -17.66 -4.30 18.29
C ASN A 16 -17.64 -5.33 17.13
N HIS A 17 -16.97 -5.01 16.02
CA HIS A 17 -17.07 -5.79 14.78
C HIS A 17 -15.74 -5.78 14.02
N GLY A 18 -15.56 -6.69 13.07
CA GLY A 18 -14.38 -6.72 12.18
C GLY A 18 -14.27 -5.53 11.21
N GLY A 19 -15.11 -4.50 11.32
CA GLY A 19 -15.08 -3.35 10.41
C GLY A 19 -13.89 -2.40 10.63
N ILE A 20 -13.83 -1.37 9.80
CA ILE A 20 -12.89 -0.24 9.91
C ILE A 20 -13.65 1.08 9.81
N TYR A 21 -13.21 2.09 10.56
CA TYR A 21 -13.57 3.48 10.34
C TYR A 21 -12.45 4.14 9.52
N PRO A 22 -12.56 4.17 8.18
CA PRO A 22 -11.49 4.65 7.32
C PRO A 22 -11.35 6.17 7.43
N THR A 23 -10.11 6.64 7.37
CA THR A 23 -9.76 8.07 7.30
C THR A 23 -8.95 8.37 6.05
N HIS A 24 -8.21 7.39 5.57
CA HIS A 24 -7.33 7.50 4.42
C HIS A 24 -7.40 6.24 3.56
N SER A 25 -6.98 6.38 2.31
CA SER A 25 -6.76 5.27 1.40
C SER A 25 -5.43 5.41 0.68
N LEU A 26 -4.74 4.29 0.49
CA LEU A 26 -3.68 4.13 -0.49
C LEU A 26 -4.20 3.36 -1.69
N PHE A 27 -3.93 3.87 -2.89
CA PHE A 27 -4.18 3.15 -4.13
C PHE A 27 -2.85 2.84 -4.81
N LEU A 28 -2.67 1.59 -5.19
CA LEU A 28 -1.52 1.17 -5.99
C LEU A 28 -1.92 1.20 -7.46
N SER A 29 -1.26 2.06 -8.24
CA SER A 29 -1.34 2.05 -9.69
C SER A 29 -0.13 1.32 -10.25
N GLU A 30 -0.34 0.20 -10.95
CA GLU A 30 0.72 -0.57 -11.61
C GLU A 30 0.61 -0.42 -13.13
N ASN A 31 1.73 -0.02 -13.75
CA ASN A 31 2.01 -0.01 -15.19
C ASN A 31 3.52 0.27 -15.37
N SER A 32 3.95 0.91 -16.47
CA SER A 32 5.37 1.26 -16.73
C SER A 32 6.05 2.05 -15.61
N ARG A 33 5.30 2.76 -14.77
CA ARG A 33 5.81 3.41 -13.56
C ARG A 33 4.80 3.19 -12.42
N PRO A 34 5.11 2.33 -11.44
CA PRO A 34 4.20 2.09 -10.32
C PRO A 34 4.09 3.32 -9.43
N GLY A 35 2.97 3.44 -8.72
CA GLY A 35 2.78 4.55 -7.80
C GLY A 35 1.79 4.24 -6.68
N TRP A 36 2.21 4.49 -5.45
CA TRP A 36 1.33 4.58 -4.30
C TRP A 36 0.74 5.97 -4.20
N ILE A 37 -0.58 6.06 -4.12
CA ILE A 37 -1.33 7.32 -4.05
C ILE A 37 -2.10 7.37 -2.73
N LEU A 38 -1.63 8.19 -1.80
CA LEU A 38 -2.29 8.43 -0.51
C LEU A 38 -3.32 9.54 -0.66
N THR A 39 -4.52 9.29 -0.15
CA THR A 39 -5.67 10.19 -0.19
C THR A 39 -6.33 10.24 1.19
N SER A 40 -6.69 11.45 1.64
CA SER A 40 -7.56 11.65 2.79
C SER A 40 -9.03 11.59 2.35
N TRP A 41 -9.89 11.05 3.21
CA TRP A 41 -11.34 11.05 3.00
C TRP A 41 -11.96 12.41 3.37
N GLU A 42 -11.29 13.20 4.21
CA GLU A 42 -11.71 14.55 4.57
C GLU A 42 -11.32 15.58 3.51
N ASP A 43 -10.13 15.42 2.90
CA ASP A 43 -9.66 16.25 1.80
C ASP A 43 -9.11 15.41 0.64
N ILE A 44 -9.99 15.12 -0.31
CA ILE A 44 -9.69 14.31 -1.50
C ILE A 44 -8.67 15.02 -2.43
N LYS A 45 -8.48 16.34 -2.28
CA LYS A 45 -7.50 17.09 -3.06
C LYS A 45 -6.08 16.92 -2.52
N ASP A 46 -5.91 16.59 -1.24
CA ASP A 46 -4.61 16.31 -0.67
C ASP A 46 -4.13 14.91 -1.06
N LYS A 47 -3.42 14.86 -2.19
CA LYS A 47 -2.85 13.62 -2.73
C LYS A 47 -1.34 13.62 -2.58
N LYS A 48 -0.81 12.58 -1.95
CA LYS A 48 0.64 12.29 -1.95
C LYS A 48 0.90 11.10 -2.85
N ILE A 49 1.98 11.15 -3.64
CA ILE A 49 2.33 10.08 -4.56
C ILE A 49 3.78 9.67 -4.31
N TRP A 50 4.00 8.39 -4.03
CA TRP A 50 5.31 7.76 -3.97
C TRP A 50 5.49 6.80 -5.12
N ILE A 51 6.72 6.68 -5.59
CA ILE A 51 7.09 5.75 -6.64
C ILE A 51 7.93 4.66 -5.96
N PRO A 52 7.31 3.50 -5.68
CA PRO A 52 7.93 2.48 -4.86
C PRO A 52 9.02 1.73 -5.62
N THR A 53 9.85 1.02 -4.87
CA THR A 53 10.70 -0.04 -5.39
C THR A 53 9.87 -1.26 -5.78
N MET A 54 10.41 -2.10 -6.66
CA MET A 54 9.69 -3.32 -7.09
C MET A 54 9.81 -4.42 -6.03
N GLU A 55 10.96 -4.49 -5.37
CA GLU A 55 11.34 -5.53 -4.42
C GLU A 55 10.60 -5.41 -3.08
N PHE A 56 10.25 -4.18 -2.68
CA PHE A 56 9.63 -3.87 -1.38
C PHE A 56 8.39 -3.00 -1.54
N MET A 57 7.64 -3.21 -2.63
CA MET A 57 6.54 -2.33 -3.03
C MET A 57 5.47 -2.19 -1.94
N LEU A 58 5.11 -3.27 -1.25
CA LEU A 58 4.17 -3.25 -0.13
C LEU A 58 4.76 -2.50 1.06
N GLU A 59 5.98 -2.84 1.47
CA GLU A 59 6.65 -2.19 2.60
C GLU A 59 6.88 -0.68 2.35
N ASP A 60 7.11 -0.26 1.11
CA ASP A 60 7.19 1.16 0.73
C ASP A 60 5.85 1.88 0.91
N GLY A 61 4.73 1.19 0.65
CA GLY A 61 3.38 1.68 0.96
C GLY A 61 3.16 1.84 2.47
N LEU A 62 3.60 0.87 3.27
CA LEU A 62 3.55 0.95 4.74
C LEU A 62 4.47 2.07 5.27
N LEU A 63 5.64 2.24 4.68
CA LEU A 63 6.56 3.32 5.03
C LEU A 63 5.95 4.70 4.73
N MET A 64 5.19 4.81 3.64
CA MET A 64 4.44 6.03 3.29
C MET A 64 3.39 6.39 4.35
N ILE A 65 2.68 5.40 4.90
CA ILE A 65 1.73 5.59 6.01
C ILE A 65 2.48 6.09 7.26
N ALA A 66 3.59 5.42 7.60
CA ALA A 66 4.37 5.77 8.78
C ALA A 66 4.92 7.20 8.70
N PHE A 67 5.36 7.62 7.52
CA PHE A 67 5.85 8.97 7.27
C PHE A 67 4.76 10.05 7.31
N TYR A 68 3.66 9.88 6.56
CA TYR A 68 2.67 10.96 6.42
C TYR A 68 1.62 10.97 7.53
N LEU A 69 1.16 9.81 8.00
CA LEU A 69 0.03 9.70 8.92
C LEU A 69 0.50 9.56 10.36
N LEU A 70 1.41 8.63 10.62
CA LEU A 70 1.95 8.43 11.97
C LEU A 70 2.97 9.51 12.34
N LYS A 71 3.65 10.08 11.33
CA LYS A 71 4.75 11.05 11.52
C LYS A 71 5.78 10.51 12.52
N ASP A 72 6.11 9.24 12.36
CA ASP A 72 7.06 8.57 13.25
C ASP A 72 8.38 9.37 13.29
N PRO A 73 8.91 9.73 14.48
CA PRO A 73 10.05 10.64 14.56
C PRO A 73 11.30 10.14 13.84
N GLU A 74 11.59 8.84 13.92
CA GLU A 74 12.79 8.26 13.34
C GLU A 74 12.69 8.23 11.81
N ILE A 75 11.56 7.75 11.29
CA ILE A 75 11.27 7.73 9.85
C ILE A 75 11.22 9.16 9.30
N THR A 76 10.57 10.09 10.01
CA THR A 76 10.44 11.49 9.58
C THR A 76 11.79 12.19 9.55
N LEU A 77 12.65 11.97 10.55
CA LEU A 77 13.99 12.54 10.58
C LEU A 77 14.82 12.06 9.39
N LEU A 78 14.76 10.77 9.07
CA LEU A 78 15.49 10.18 7.95
C LEU A 78 14.98 10.71 6.60
N PHE A 79 13.66 10.74 6.39
CA PHE A 79 13.07 11.23 5.14
C PHE A 79 13.04 12.75 5.00
N SER A 80 13.23 13.52 6.07
CA SER A 80 13.27 14.99 6.02
C SER A 80 14.29 15.50 5.00
N LYS A 81 15.43 14.79 4.86
CA LYS A 81 16.50 15.08 3.89
C LYS A 81 16.05 14.94 2.43
N PHE A 82 15.04 14.10 2.18
CA PHE A 82 14.54 13.78 0.84
C PHE A 82 13.14 14.35 0.57
N ALA A 83 12.53 15.05 1.52
CA ALA A 83 11.15 15.52 1.44
C ALA A 83 10.85 16.41 0.23
N LYS A 84 11.84 17.13 -0.29
CA LYS A 84 11.70 17.90 -1.55
C LYS A 84 11.62 16.97 -2.76
N LYS A 85 12.57 16.04 -2.89
CA LYS A 85 12.64 15.10 -4.02
C LYS A 85 11.44 14.15 -4.05
N ILE A 86 10.94 13.74 -2.88
CA ILE A 86 9.69 12.98 -2.75
C ILE A 86 8.51 13.77 -3.33
N ARG A 87 8.41 15.07 -3.02
CA ARG A 87 7.36 15.95 -3.57
C ARG A 87 7.48 16.10 -5.09
N GLU A 88 8.70 16.06 -5.61
CA GLU A 88 9.01 16.04 -7.04
C GLU A 88 8.79 14.65 -7.68
N ARG A 89 8.32 13.66 -6.91
CA ARG A 89 8.03 12.28 -7.33
C ARG A 89 9.28 11.56 -7.84
N GLU A 90 10.41 11.81 -7.21
CA GLU A 90 11.62 11.04 -7.41
C GLU A 90 11.41 9.61 -6.88
N PRO A 91 11.78 8.56 -7.64
CA PRO A 91 11.65 7.18 -7.18
C PRO A 91 12.46 6.88 -5.92
N LEU A 92 11.95 6.05 -5.01
CA LEU A 92 12.63 5.76 -3.73
C LEU A 92 14.04 5.20 -3.93
N TYR A 93 14.26 4.35 -4.93
CA TYR A 93 15.57 3.78 -5.26
C TYR A 93 16.61 4.82 -5.76
N ASN A 94 16.18 6.03 -6.11
CA ASN A 94 17.08 7.15 -6.43
C ASN A 94 17.33 8.07 -5.22
N LEU A 95 16.58 7.89 -4.13
CA LEU A 95 16.65 8.73 -2.94
C LEU A 95 17.55 8.12 -1.87
N VAL A 96 17.42 6.82 -1.68
CA VAL A 96 18.11 6.06 -0.64
C VAL A 96 18.77 4.84 -1.24
N THR A 97 19.88 4.41 -0.65
CA THR A 97 20.50 3.13 -0.99
C THR A 97 19.61 1.97 -0.54
N LEU A 98 19.84 0.78 -1.10
CA LEU A 98 19.12 -0.43 -0.72
C LEU A 98 19.29 -0.78 0.78
N GLU A 99 20.47 -0.53 1.34
CA GLU A 99 20.75 -0.78 2.76
C GLU A 99 19.98 0.18 3.67
N GLU A 100 19.97 1.48 3.33
CA GLU A 100 19.18 2.49 4.04
C GLU A 100 17.68 2.20 3.95
N LEU A 101 17.20 1.78 2.77
CA LEU A 101 15.79 1.43 2.58
C LEU A 101 15.38 0.23 3.44
N ARG A 102 16.22 -0.81 3.50
CA ARG A 102 15.97 -1.97 4.37
C ARG A 102 15.97 -1.58 5.85
N ALA A 103 16.88 -0.70 6.26
CA ALA A 103 16.89 -0.18 7.63
C ALA A 103 15.59 0.57 7.93
N LEU A 104 15.11 1.39 7.00
CA LEU A 104 13.82 2.09 7.14
C LEU A 104 12.64 1.13 7.27
N HIS A 105 12.60 0.05 6.49
CA HIS A 105 11.56 -0.97 6.62
C HIS A 105 11.64 -1.68 7.98
N GLN A 106 12.84 -1.96 8.48
CA GLN A 106 13.05 -2.56 9.81
C GLN A 106 12.56 -1.63 10.93
N GLU A 107 12.82 -0.32 10.85
CA GLU A 107 12.26 0.63 11.82
C GLU A 107 10.74 0.69 11.72
N CYS A 108 10.18 0.70 10.50
CA CYS A 108 8.74 0.66 10.28
C CYS A 108 8.07 -0.58 10.90
N GLN A 109 8.74 -1.74 10.89
CA GLN A 109 8.26 -2.98 11.52
C GLN A 109 8.16 -2.90 13.04
N LYS A 110 8.95 -2.04 13.69
CA LYS A 110 8.94 -1.87 15.16
C LYS A 110 7.77 -1.02 15.66
N ILE A 111 7.03 -0.35 14.77
CA ILE A 111 5.92 0.51 15.14
C ILE A 111 4.76 -0.35 15.66
N THR A 112 4.41 -0.16 16.93
CA THR A 112 3.33 -0.90 17.61
C THR A 112 1.98 -0.20 17.55
N LYS A 113 1.97 1.11 17.35
CA LYS A 113 0.74 1.93 17.27
C LYS A 113 0.34 2.20 15.83
N TYR A 114 0.33 1.16 15.02
CA TYR A 114 -0.09 1.26 13.63
C TYR A 114 -1.62 1.31 13.51
N PRO A 115 -2.21 2.10 12.60
CA PRO A 115 -3.65 2.04 12.32
C PRO A 115 -4.07 0.66 11.84
N LYS A 116 -5.36 0.32 11.99
CA LYS A 116 -5.92 -0.85 11.34
C LYS A 116 -5.87 -0.67 9.83
N LEU A 117 -5.46 -1.71 9.12
CA LEU A 117 -5.40 -1.77 7.66
C LEU A 117 -6.37 -2.80 7.09
N ILE A 118 -7.01 -2.50 5.96
CA ILE A 118 -7.63 -3.50 5.09
C ILE A 118 -6.95 -3.40 3.73
N ILE A 119 -6.29 -4.47 3.30
CA ILE A 119 -5.47 -4.53 2.09
C ILE A 119 -6.18 -5.41 1.07
N SER A 120 -6.76 -4.79 0.04
CA SER A 120 -7.33 -5.49 -1.10
C SER A 120 -6.28 -5.59 -2.21
N VAL A 121 -5.89 -6.81 -2.57
CA VAL A 121 -4.90 -7.08 -3.61
C VAL A 121 -5.59 -7.75 -4.79
N PHE A 122 -5.68 -7.07 -5.93
CA PHE A 122 -6.38 -7.59 -7.11
C PHE A 122 -5.50 -8.52 -7.95
N GLU A 123 -6.15 -9.27 -8.84
CA GLU A 123 -5.50 -10.22 -9.73
C GLU A 123 -4.37 -9.54 -10.53
N GLY A 124 -3.19 -10.17 -10.53
CA GLY A 124 -2.01 -9.68 -11.25
C GLY A 124 -1.21 -8.56 -10.55
N SER A 125 -1.58 -8.14 -9.34
CA SER A 125 -0.80 -7.15 -8.58
C SER A 125 0.55 -7.69 -8.11
N THR A 126 1.63 -6.90 -8.23
CA THR A 126 2.97 -7.30 -7.78
C THR A 126 3.02 -7.56 -6.28
N ILE A 127 2.24 -6.82 -5.49
CA ILE A 127 2.28 -6.95 -4.02
C ILE A 127 1.67 -8.26 -3.52
N LEU A 128 1.01 -9.06 -4.38
CA LEU A 128 0.49 -10.37 -4.02
C LEU A 128 1.59 -11.28 -3.45
N TYR A 129 2.79 -11.22 -4.02
CA TYR A 129 3.94 -12.01 -3.57
C TYR A 129 4.61 -11.43 -2.31
N GLN A 130 4.19 -10.25 -1.87
CA GLN A 130 4.77 -9.50 -0.75
C GLN A 130 3.86 -9.50 0.48
N VAL A 131 2.60 -9.95 0.39
CA VAL A 131 1.65 -9.95 1.52
C VAL A 131 2.17 -10.70 2.75
N LYS A 132 3.02 -11.72 2.57
CA LYS A 132 3.64 -12.44 3.69
C LYS A 132 4.52 -11.55 4.57
N GLN A 133 5.03 -10.44 4.04
CA GLN A 133 5.83 -9.49 4.82
C GLN A 133 5.03 -8.85 5.97
N LEU A 134 3.69 -8.84 5.88
CA LEU A 134 2.81 -8.34 6.92
C LEU A 134 2.95 -9.09 8.25
N GLU A 135 3.39 -10.36 8.24
CA GLU A 135 3.68 -11.16 9.44
C GLU A 135 4.73 -10.51 10.35
N LYS A 136 5.56 -9.60 9.81
CA LYS A 136 6.62 -8.90 10.54
C LYS A 136 6.12 -7.64 11.26
N TYR A 137 4.89 -7.21 11.02
CA TYR A 137 4.34 -5.95 11.55
C TYR A 137 3.38 -6.22 12.70
N GLN A 138 3.49 -5.44 13.78
CA GLN A 138 2.59 -5.50 14.92
C GLN A 138 1.39 -4.55 14.69
N MET A 139 0.47 -4.96 13.84
CA MET A 139 -0.71 -4.16 13.49
C MET A 139 -1.96 -5.01 13.26
N GLU A 140 -3.12 -4.41 13.41
CA GLU A 140 -4.38 -5.01 12.96
C GLU A 140 -4.50 -4.91 11.44
N VAL A 141 -4.60 -6.06 10.76
CA VAL A 141 -4.66 -6.10 9.30
C VAL A 141 -5.59 -7.19 8.81
N GLU A 142 -6.35 -6.88 7.77
CA GLU A 142 -7.12 -7.84 6.97
C GLU A 142 -6.63 -7.82 5.53
N VAL A 143 -6.27 -8.98 4.98
CA VAL A 143 -5.85 -9.13 3.59
C VAL A 143 -6.99 -9.74 2.80
N CYS A 144 -7.51 -8.99 1.83
CA CYS A 144 -8.61 -9.39 0.96
C CYS A 144 -8.05 -9.76 -0.42
N LEU A 145 -8.09 -11.05 -0.74
CA LEU A 145 -7.75 -11.57 -2.06
C LEU A 145 -9.02 -11.96 -2.82
N PRO A 146 -9.10 -11.74 -4.14
CA PRO A 146 -10.21 -12.20 -4.96
C PRO A 146 -10.36 -13.72 -4.84
N ASN A 147 -11.48 -14.17 -4.26
CA ASN A 147 -11.84 -15.58 -4.30
C ASN A 147 -12.51 -15.97 -5.63
N TYR A 148 -13.01 -14.99 -6.37
CA TYR A 148 -13.62 -15.13 -7.69
C TYR A 148 -13.33 -13.88 -8.52
N TYR A 149 -13.05 -14.07 -9.80
CA TYR A 149 -13.00 -12.98 -10.77
C TYR A 149 -13.53 -13.42 -12.12
N ARG A 150 -14.09 -12.46 -12.85
CA ARG A 150 -14.48 -12.58 -14.26
C ARG A 150 -13.98 -11.36 -14.99
N LEU A 151 -12.95 -11.54 -15.81
CA LEU A 151 -12.24 -10.45 -16.48
C LEU A 151 -12.46 -10.53 -17.99
N TYR A 152 -12.77 -9.41 -18.62
CA TYR A 152 -12.89 -9.33 -20.08
C TYR A 152 -11.55 -8.98 -20.71
N SER A 153 -11.08 -9.78 -21.67
CA SER A 153 -9.89 -9.46 -22.45
C SER A 153 -10.27 -8.69 -23.70
N MET A 154 -9.73 -7.48 -23.84
CA MET A 154 -9.87 -6.70 -25.07
C MET A 154 -9.14 -7.35 -26.26
N TRP A 155 -8.15 -8.21 -26.01
CA TRP A 155 -7.34 -8.86 -27.05
C TRP A 155 -8.01 -10.09 -27.64
N SER A 156 -8.57 -10.96 -26.79
CA SER A 156 -9.27 -12.17 -27.25
C SER A 156 -10.78 -11.99 -27.39
N GLN A 157 -11.33 -10.87 -26.91
CA GLN A 157 -12.78 -10.58 -26.87
C GLN A 157 -13.58 -11.61 -26.08
N GLU A 158 -12.97 -12.20 -25.06
CA GLU A 158 -13.56 -13.26 -24.24
C GLU A 158 -13.46 -12.95 -22.74
N PHE A 159 -14.34 -13.58 -21.96
CA PHE A 159 -14.26 -13.57 -20.51
C PHE A 159 -13.39 -14.71 -20.00
N TYR A 160 -12.46 -14.39 -19.11
CA TYR A 160 -11.68 -15.33 -18.31
C TYR A 160 -12.25 -15.34 -16.90
N THR A 161 -12.55 -16.54 -16.41
CA THR A 161 -13.07 -16.72 -15.06
C THR A 161 -12.05 -17.51 -14.24
N GLY A 162 -11.82 -17.08 -13.00
CA GLY A 162 -10.99 -17.81 -12.03
C GLY A 162 -11.61 -17.75 -10.64
N GLY A 163 -11.27 -18.75 -9.82
CA GLY A 163 -11.82 -18.91 -8.47
C GLY A 163 -13.30 -19.36 -8.45
N GLN A 164 -13.92 -19.29 -7.28
CA GLN A 164 -15.31 -19.71 -7.05
C GLN A 164 -16.02 -18.80 -6.04
N LEU A 165 -17.30 -18.51 -6.28
CA LEU A 165 -18.13 -17.82 -5.30
C LEU A 165 -18.43 -18.79 -4.13
N PRO A 166 -18.32 -18.35 -2.87
CA PRO A 166 -18.66 -19.21 -1.73
C PRO A 166 -20.15 -19.60 -1.76
N GLU A 167 -20.44 -20.86 -1.43
CA GLU A 167 -21.79 -21.35 -1.12
C GLU A 167 -21.87 -21.43 0.42
N PHE A 168 -22.72 -20.60 1.04
CA PHE A 168 -22.95 -20.56 2.48
C PHE A 168 -24.28 -21.20 2.85
#